data_AF-A0A3D2VVE4-F1
#
_entry.id   AF-A0A3D2VVE4-F1
#
_cell.length_a   1.000
_cell.length_b   1.000
_cell.length_c   1.000
_cell.angle_alpha   90.00
_cell.angle_beta   90.00
_cell.angle_gamma   90.00
#
_symmetry.space_group_name_H-M   'P 1'
#
loop_
_entity.id
_entity.type
_entity.pdbx_description
1 polymer ?
#
loop_
_entity_poly.entity_id
_entity_poly.type
_entity_poly.pdbx_seq_one_letter_code
_entity_poly.pdbx_strand_id
1 'polypeptide(L)' 'MAENRYLLNAQLAQMLKGGVIMDVVNVEQAQIAQEAGAVAVMALERVPADIRKQGGVARMSDPGLI' A
#
# COMPACT_ATOMS: atom_id res chain seq x y z
N MET A 1 3.29 11.96 26.33
CA MET A 1 3.78 12.10 24.93
C MET A 1 3.56 10.83 24.11
N ALA A 2 3.99 9.65 24.57
CA ALA A 2 3.82 8.39 23.83
C ALA A 2 2.35 7.98 23.61
N GLU A 3 1.49 8.13 24.63
CA GLU A 3 0.05 7.82 24.55
C GLU A 3 -0.67 8.67 23.49
N ASN A 4 -0.28 9.95 23.35
CA ASN A 4 -0.85 10.87 22.37
C ASN A 4 -0.47 10.48 20.92
N ARG A 5 0.75 9.96 20.71
CA ARG A 5 1.18 9.43 19.41
C ARG A 5 0.41 8.17 19.03
N TYR A 6 0.18 7.28 20.00
CA TYR A 6 -0.57 6.05 19.76
C TYR A 6 -2.01 6.35 19.32
N LEU A 7 -2.71 7.23 20.06
CA LEU A 7 -4.08 7.61 19.73
C LEU A 7 -4.19 8.22 18.32
N LEU A 8 -3.25 9.09 17.96
CA LEU A 8 -3.21 9.66 16.61
C LEU A 8 -3.05 8.59 15.53
N ASN A 9 -2.11 7.67 15.69
CA ASN A 9 -1.87 6.60 14.71
C ASN A 9 -3.09 5.67 14.58
N ALA A 10 -3.73 5.35 15.71
CA ALA A 10 -4.93 4.53 15.72
C ALA A 10 -6.08 5.22 14.98
N GLN A 11 -6.26 6.53 15.17
CA GLN A 11 -7.27 7.34 14.49
C GLN A 11 -7.02 7.45 12.98
N LEU A 12 -5.77 7.62 12.56
CA LEU A 12 -5.40 7.56 11.12
C LEU A 12 -5.81 6.23 10.50
N ALA A 13 -5.56 5.10 11.18
CA ALA A 13 -6.00 3.79 10.71
C ALA A 13 -7.53 3.65 10.71
N GLN A 14 -8.27 4.34 11.60
CA GLN A 14 -9.74 4.34 11.55
C GLN A 14 -10.28 4.94 10.26
N MET A 15 -9.59 5.92 9.66
CA MET A 15 -10.04 6.59 8.43
C MET A 15 -10.09 5.65 7.22
N LEU A 16 -9.34 4.53 7.25
CA LEU A 16 -9.30 3.53 6.18
C LEU A 16 -10.36 2.43 6.32
N LYS A 17 -11.17 2.46 7.39
CA LYS A 17 -12.19 1.43 7.65
C LYS A 17 -13.28 1.43 6.58
N GLY A 18 -13.66 0.22 6.15
CA GLY A 18 -14.69 0.03 5.13
C GLY A 18 -14.21 0.25 3.70
N GLY A 19 -12.95 0.66 3.50
CA GLY A 19 -12.33 0.81 2.20
C GLY A 19 -11.54 -0.42 1.75
N VAL A 20 -11.07 -0.36 0.50
CA VAL A 20 -10.13 -1.34 -0.08
C VAL A 20 -8.79 -0.65 -0.29
N ILE A 21 -7.70 -1.34 0.06
CA ILE A 21 -6.32 -0.93 -0.23
C ILE A 21 -5.80 -1.87 -1.32
N MET A 22 -5.30 -1.32 -2.44
CA MET A 22 -4.89 -2.11 -3.60
C MET A 22 -3.37 -2.12 -3.79
N ASP A 23 -2.82 -3.30 -4.05
CA ASP A 23 -1.43 -3.50 -4.47
C ASP A 23 -1.23 -2.96 -5.90
N VAL A 24 -0.24 -2.09 -6.12
CA VAL A 24 0.07 -1.48 -7.43
C VAL A 24 1.57 -1.51 -7.70
N VAL A 25 1.96 -1.66 -8.98
CA VAL A 25 3.38 -1.71 -9.39
C VAL A 25 3.83 -0.56 -10.28
N ASN A 26 2.92 0.33 -10.67
CA ASN A 26 3.21 1.51 -11.49
C ASN A 26 2.13 2.60 -11.33
N VAL A 27 2.38 3.75 -11.95
CA VAL A 27 1.48 4.93 -11.90
C VAL A 27 0.11 4.63 -12.51
N GLU A 28 0.06 3.88 -13.61
CA GLU A 28 -1.20 3.54 -14.29
C GLU A 28 -2.12 2.71 -13.39
N GLN A 29 -1.58 1.69 -12.71
CA GLN A 29 -2.34 0.89 -11.75
C GLN A 29 -2.80 1.73 -10.54
N ALA A 30 -1.99 2.69 -10.09
CA ALA A 30 -2.39 3.61 -9.02
C ALA A 30 -3.58 4.48 -9.42
N GLN A 31 -3.59 4.99 -10.65
CA GLN A 31 -4.71 5.75 -11.21
C GLN A 31 -5.97 4.89 -11.31
N ILE A 32 -5.86 3.67 -11.86
CA ILE A 32 -6.99 2.73 -11.96
C ILE A 32 -7.54 2.38 -10.57
N ALA A 33 -6.69 2.13 -9.58
CA ALA A 33 -7.10 1.83 -8.21
C ALA A 33 -7.87 3.00 -7.57
N GLN A 34 -7.38 4.24 -7.77
CA GLN A 34 -8.06 5.44 -7.31
C GLN A 34 -9.44 5.60 -7.97
N GLU A 35 -9.52 5.45 -9.30
CA GLU A 35 -10.78 5.54 -10.05
C GLU A 35 -11.79 4.45 -9.65
N ALA A 36 -11.30 3.25 -9.30
CA ALA A 36 -12.11 2.16 -8.78
C ALA A 36 -12.59 2.37 -7.33
N GLY A 37 -12.18 3.45 -6.67
CA GLY A 37 -12.61 3.79 -5.30
C GLY A 37 -11.77 3.18 -4.18
N ALA A 38 -10.52 2.78 -4.46
CA ALA A 38 -9.59 2.39 -3.40
C ALA A 38 -9.32 3.58 -2.46
N VAL A 39 -9.32 3.32 -1.14
CA VAL A 39 -9.06 4.37 -0.13
C VAL A 39 -7.56 4.66 0.04
N ALA A 40 -6.72 3.73 -0.39
CA ALA A 40 -5.26 3.85 -0.45
C ALA A 40 -4.67 2.82 -1.42
N VAL A 41 -3.39 2.98 -1.75
CA VAL A 41 -2.62 2.01 -2.55
C VAL A 41 -1.38 1.54 -1.80
N MET A 42 -0.91 0.34 -2.11
CA MET A 42 0.33 -0.25 -1.63
C MET A 42 1.31 -0.38 -2.81
N ALA A 43 2.36 0.45 -2.83
CA ALA A 43 3.32 0.50 -3.92
C ALA A 43 4.41 -0.57 -3.79
N LEU A 44 4.52 -1.43 -4.80
CA LEU A 44 5.40 -2.61 -4.79
C LEU A 44 6.15 -2.71 -6.11
N GLU A 45 7.38 -3.23 -6.12
CA GLU A 45 8.03 -3.58 -7.40
C GLU A 45 7.31 -4.74 -8.12
N ARG A 46 6.69 -5.64 -7.35
CA ARG A 46 6.03 -6.86 -7.83
C ARG A 46 4.87 -7.22 -6.91
N VAL A 47 3.74 -7.64 -7.50
CA VAL A 47 2.61 -8.15 -6.73
C VAL A 47 2.95 -9.50 -6.06
N PRO A 48 2.27 -9.88 -4.96
CA PRO A 48 2.56 -11.13 -4.25
C PRO A 48 2.50 -12.40 -5.12
N ALA A 49 1.66 -12.42 -6.16
CA ALA A 49 1.61 -13.52 -7.12
C ALA A 49 2.92 -13.68 -7.90
N ASP A 50 3.49 -12.56 -8.36
CA ASP A 50 4.75 -12.54 -9.09
C ASP A 50 5.95 -12.84 -8.18
N ILE A 51 5.93 -12.34 -6.94
CA ILE A 51 6.96 -12.67 -5.94
C ILE A 51 7.02 -14.18 -5.73
N ARG A 52 5.86 -14.85 -5.57
CA ARG A 52 5.81 -16.31 -5.40
C ARG A 52 6.26 -17.07 -6.64
N LYS A 53 5.90 -16.58 -7.85
CA LYS A 53 6.26 -17.23 -9.11
C LYS A 53 7.75 -17.12 -9.43
N GLN A 54 8.34 -15.96 -9.19
CA GLN A 54 9.74 -15.68 -9.51
C GLN A 54 10.71 -16.19 -8.44
N GLY A 55 10.26 -16.26 -7.18
CA GLY A 55 11.11 -16.64 -6.05
C GLY A 55 12.20 -15.60 -5.74
N GLY A 56 13.20 -16.01 -4.98
CA GLY A 56 14.31 -15.16 -4.55
C GLY A 56 13.98 -14.28 -3.34
N VAL A 57 14.78 -13.23 -3.14
CA VAL A 57 14.64 -12.31 -2.00
C VAL A 57 13.78 -11.11 -2.40
N ALA A 58 12.65 -10.92 -1.73
CA ALA A 58 11.85 -9.70 -1.83
C ALA A 58 12.29 -8.68 -0.77
N ARG A 59 12.53 -7.43 -1.20
CA ARG A 59 12.91 -6.30 -0.33
C ARG A 59 11.86 -5.19 -0.43
N MET A 60 12.09 -4.10 0.30
CA MET A 60 11.36 -2.85 0.10
C MET A 60 11.58 -2.34 -1.32
N SER A 61 10.54 -1.77 -1.94
CA SER A 61 10.64 -1.08 -3.22
C SER A 61 11.60 0.11 -3.16
N ASP A 62 12.24 0.43 -4.28
CA ASP A 62 13.01 1.67 -4.44
C ASP A 62 12.15 2.90 -4.09
N PRO A 63 12.63 3.84 -3.23
CA PRO A 63 11.92 5.08 -2.94
C PRO A 63 11.58 5.95 -4.18
N GLY A 64 12.28 5.79 -5.30
CA GLY A 64 11.93 6.45 -6.56
C GLY A 64 10.71 5.85 -7.27
N LEU A 65 10.28 4.65 -6.89
CA LEU A 65 9.03 4.04 -7.34
C LEU A 65 7.82 4.48 -6.50
N ILE A 66 8.03 4.73 -5.20
CA ILE A 66 6.98 5.07 -4.21
C ILE A 66 6.59 6.55 -4.34
#